data_AF-A0A372NQE5-F1
#
_entry.id   AF-A0A372NQE5-F1
#
_cell.length_a   1.000
_cell.length_b   1.000
_cell.length_c   1.000
_cell.angle_alpha   90.00
_cell.angle_beta   90.00
_cell.angle_gamma   90.00
#
_symmetry.space_group_name_H-M   'P 1'
#
loop_
_entity.id
_entity.type
_entity.pdbx_description
1 polymer ?
#
loop_
_entity_poly.entity_id
_entity_poly.type
_entity_poly.pdbx_seq_one_letter_code
_entity_poly.pdbx_strand_id
1 'polypeptide(L)'
;MMRLCCLCAIIFFSVVARAQDTAVVKRLANRFAKATFNGDAKTVLDFSYPALIKLSGGREAMEKMITERIAELKGRGVMKFDGWVNSPGPFYTAGNQIHVLFPETVVMRMINGRYISHSYLLGISEDNGKSWTFMDVGNMPANVLQRLLPQTDPAMKIPPPTQPSFFPDQSQ
;
A
#
# COMPACT_ATOMS: atom_id res chain seq x y z
N MET A 1 5.24 -2.36 -54.63
CA MET A 1 4.76 -1.44 -53.57
C MET A 1 4.24 -2.28 -52.40
N MET A 2 5.12 -2.97 -51.66
CA MET A 2 4.68 -3.92 -50.61
C MET A 2 5.83 -4.22 -49.64
N ARG A 3 6.47 -3.20 -49.05
CA ARG A 3 7.49 -3.38 -48.01
C ARG A 3 7.56 -2.15 -47.11
N LEU A 4 6.46 -1.78 -46.47
CA LEU A 4 6.49 -0.71 -45.46
C LEU A 4 5.35 -0.75 -44.43
N CYS A 5 4.72 -1.92 -44.17
CA CYS A 5 3.63 -2.03 -43.17
C CYS A 5 3.99 -2.85 -41.92
N CYS A 6 5.11 -3.57 -41.88
CA CYS A 6 5.45 -4.41 -40.72
C CYS A 6 6.24 -3.69 -39.59
N LEU A 7 6.73 -2.47 -39.80
CA LEU A 7 7.49 -1.74 -38.76
C LEU A 7 6.61 -0.98 -37.75
N CYS A 8 5.33 -0.73 -38.06
CA CYS A 8 4.42 -0.06 -37.11
C CYS A 8 3.85 -1.00 -36.03
N ALA A 9 3.97 -2.32 -36.19
CA ALA A 9 3.37 -3.28 -35.27
C ALA A 9 4.21 -3.58 -34.01
N ILE A 10 5.52 -3.29 -34.01
CA ILE A 10 6.43 -3.69 -32.93
C ILE A 10 6.52 -2.62 -31.81
N ILE A 11 6.21 -1.35 -32.11
CA ILE A 11 6.33 -0.24 -31.14
C ILE A 11 5.15 -0.24 -30.13
N PHE A 12 4.02 -0.86 -30.45
CA PHE A 12 2.86 -0.92 -29.56
C PHE A 12 2.99 -1.93 -28.41
N PHE A 13 3.93 -2.89 -28.47
CA PHE A 13 3.98 -3.98 -27.48
C PHE A 13 4.50 -3.51 -26.11
N SER A 14 5.45 -2.58 -26.08
CA SER A 14 6.08 -2.12 -24.82
C SER A 14 5.13 -1.30 -23.94
N VAL A 15 4.17 -0.58 -24.53
CA VAL A 15 3.19 0.22 -23.78
C VAL A 15 2.15 -0.67 -23.12
N VAL A 16 1.69 -1.72 -23.81
CA VAL A 16 0.70 -2.68 -23.28
C VAL A 16 1.27 -3.45 -22.09
N ALA A 17 2.55 -3.87 -22.15
CA ALA A 17 3.20 -4.59 -21.07
C ALA A 17 3.26 -3.76 -19.76
N ARG A 18 3.69 -2.49 -19.83
CA ARG A 18 3.77 -1.63 -18.63
C ARG A 18 2.39 -1.30 -18.04
N ALA A 19 1.37 -1.14 -18.88
CA ALA A 19 0.00 -0.92 -18.42
C ALA A 19 -0.55 -2.15 -17.69
N GLN A 20 -0.24 -3.36 -18.16
CA GLN A 20 -0.63 -4.61 -17.52
C GLN A 20 0.03 -4.75 -16.14
N ASP A 21 1.34 -4.52 -16.03
CA ASP A 21 2.07 -4.63 -14.75
C ASP A 21 1.54 -3.63 -13.72
N THR A 22 1.27 -2.40 -14.16
CA THR A 22 0.67 -1.35 -13.32
C THR A 22 -0.71 -1.76 -12.79
N ALA A 23 -1.55 -2.37 -13.64
CA ALA A 23 -2.86 -2.85 -13.23
C ALA A 23 -2.78 -4.04 -12.27
N VAL A 24 -1.77 -4.91 -12.40
CA VAL A 24 -1.54 -6.04 -11.50
C VAL A 24 -1.16 -5.56 -10.11
N VAL A 25 -0.11 -4.73 -9.98
CA VAL A 25 0.32 -4.24 -8.66
C VAL A 25 -0.78 -3.43 -7.97
N LYS A 26 -1.53 -2.63 -8.74
CA LYS A 26 -2.67 -1.87 -8.21
C LYS A 26 -3.77 -2.77 -7.63
N ARG A 27 -4.03 -3.91 -8.27
CA ARG A 27 -5.01 -4.89 -7.79
C ARG A 27 -4.53 -5.58 -6.51
N LEU A 28 -3.24 -5.91 -6.43
CA LEU A 28 -2.63 -6.49 -5.24
C LEU A 28 -2.64 -5.49 -4.07
N ALA A 29 -2.32 -4.23 -4.32
CA ALA A 29 -2.42 -3.14 -3.34
C ALA A 29 -3.86 -3.00 -2.80
N ASN A 30 -4.85 -3.02 -3.69
CA ASN A 30 -6.27 -3.00 -3.28
C ASN A 30 -6.66 -4.22 -2.45
N ARG A 31 -6.11 -5.41 -2.75
CA ARG A 31 -6.36 -6.62 -1.97
C ARG A 31 -5.75 -6.51 -0.58
N PHE A 32 -4.51 -6.04 -0.48
CA PHE A 32 -3.85 -5.78 0.81
C PHE A 32 -4.64 -4.79 1.66
N ALA A 33 -4.98 -3.61 1.12
CA ALA A 33 -5.73 -2.59 1.85
C ALA A 33 -7.10 -3.09 2.32
N LYS A 34 -7.85 -3.81 1.46
CA LYS A 34 -9.12 -4.43 1.86
C LYS A 34 -8.95 -5.46 2.98
N ALA A 35 -7.89 -6.27 2.93
CA ALA A 35 -7.58 -7.20 4.00
C ALA A 35 -7.30 -6.47 5.32
N THR A 36 -6.52 -5.39 5.27
CA THR A 36 -6.26 -4.52 6.43
C THR A 36 -7.55 -3.95 7.00
N PHE A 37 -8.43 -3.37 6.18
CA PHE A 37 -9.70 -2.79 6.65
C PHE A 37 -10.68 -3.82 7.23
N ASN A 38 -10.67 -5.04 6.71
CA ASN A 38 -11.52 -6.12 7.18
C ASN A 38 -10.92 -6.91 8.36
N GLY A 39 -9.69 -6.59 8.78
CA GLY A 39 -8.99 -7.33 9.83
C GLY A 39 -8.59 -8.76 9.42
N ASP A 40 -8.43 -9.04 8.12
CA ASP A 40 -7.92 -10.32 7.61
C ASP A 40 -6.41 -10.41 7.83
N ALA A 41 -6.03 -10.76 9.06
CA ALA A 41 -4.63 -10.85 9.48
C ALA A 41 -3.82 -11.80 8.59
N LYS A 42 -4.41 -12.92 8.14
CA LYS A 42 -3.72 -13.88 7.28
C LYS A 42 -3.29 -13.24 5.97
N THR A 43 -4.22 -12.60 5.26
CA THR A 43 -3.89 -11.93 3.99
C THR A 43 -2.94 -10.75 4.22
N VAL A 44 -3.11 -9.99 5.30
CA VAL A 44 -2.16 -8.91 5.65
C VAL A 44 -0.74 -9.47 5.81
N LEU A 45 -0.56 -10.56 6.56
CA LEU A 45 0.75 -11.16 6.78
C LEU A 45 1.32 -11.82 5.52
N ASP A 46 0.49 -12.37 4.64
CA ASP A 46 0.92 -12.97 3.36
C ASP A 46 1.50 -11.92 2.39
N PHE A 47 0.97 -10.70 2.45
CA PHE A 47 1.35 -9.60 1.56
C PHE A 47 2.27 -8.57 2.23
N SER A 48 2.57 -8.70 3.52
CA SER A 48 3.45 -7.76 4.25
C SER A 48 4.90 -7.90 3.81
N TYR A 49 5.61 -6.77 3.73
CA TYR A 49 7.03 -6.77 3.39
C TYR A 49 7.85 -7.64 4.38
N PRO A 50 8.71 -8.58 3.92
CA PRO A 50 9.37 -9.54 4.81
C PRO A 50 10.26 -8.89 5.88
N ALA A 51 10.94 -7.78 5.55
CA ALA A 51 11.74 -7.07 6.55
C ALA A 51 10.88 -6.46 7.67
N LEU A 52 9.65 -6.05 7.36
CA LEU A 52 8.68 -5.58 8.35
C LEU A 52 8.26 -6.73 9.27
N ILE A 53 7.92 -7.89 8.72
CA ILE A 53 7.58 -9.09 9.52
C ILE A 53 8.74 -9.45 10.46
N LYS A 54 9.97 -9.45 9.94
CA LYS A 54 11.18 -9.73 10.74
C LYS A 54 11.38 -8.69 11.85
N LEU A 55 11.23 -7.40 11.52
CA LEU A 55 11.38 -6.30 12.49
C LEU A 55 10.31 -6.37 13.60
N SER A 56 9.11 -6.85 13.28
CA SER A 56 8.02 -7.09 14.24
C SER A 56 8.26 -8.29 15.17
N GLY A 57 9.36 -9.03 15.03
CA GLY A 57 9.64 -10.23 15.82
C GLY A 57 9.13 -11.52 15.19
N GLY A 58 8.82 -11.50 13.90
CA GLY A 58 8.29 -12.65 13.16
C GLY A 58 6.78 -12.61 12.99
N ARG A 59 6.26 -13.65 12.34
CA ARG A 59 4.88 -13.68 11.85
C ARG A 59 3.85 -13.70 13.00
N GLU A 60 4.07 -14.54 14.01
CA GLU A 60 3.20 -14.63 15.19
C GLU A 60 3.14 -13.32 15.98
N ALA A 61 4.29 -12.66 16.16
CA ALA A 61 4.38 -11.39 16.86
C ALA A 61 3.63 -10.28 16.08
N MET A 62 3.75 -10.26 14.75
CA MET A 62 3.01 -9.32 13.91
C MET A 62 1.51 -9.60 13.91
N GLU A 63 1.08 -10.87 13.91
CA GLU A 63 -0.33 -11.26 14.03
C GLU A 63 -0.95 -10.79 15.36
N LYS A 64 -0.22 -11.00 16.46
CA LYS A 64 -0.61 -10.52 17.79
C LYS A 64 -0.74 -9.00 17.81
N MET A 65 0.24 -8.29 17.26
CA MET A 65 0.21 -6.82 17.15
C MET A 65 -1.00 -6.33 16.33
N ILE A 66 -1.32 -6.96 15.19
CA ILE A 66 -2.50 -6.61 14.39
C ILE A 66 -3.78 -6.81 15.21
N THR A 67 -3.91 -7.96 15.88
CA THR A 67 -5.09 -8.31 16.68
C THR A 67 -5.30 -7.33 17.84
N GLU A 68 -4.23 -7.02 18.57
CA GLU A 68 -4.26 -6.06 19.68
C GLU A 68 -4.65 -4.66 19.20
N ARG A 69 -4.11 -4.20 18.06
CA ARG A 69 -4.47 -2.89 17.49
C ARG A 69 -5.93 -2.82 17.06
N ILE A 70 -6.46 -3.88 16.46
CA ILE A 70 -7.89 -3.95 16.11
C ILE A 70 -8.76 -3.89 17.36
N ALA A 71 -8.40 -4.62 18.42
CA ALA A 71 -9.13 -4.61 19.69
C ALA A 71 -9.08 -3.22 20.37
N GLU A 72 -7.91 -2.58 20.39
CA GLU A 72 -7.71 -1.22 20.90
C GLU A 72 -8.61 -0.21 20.17
N LEU A 73 -8.63 -0.25 18.84
CA LEU A 73 -9.44 0.66 18.02
C LEU A 73 -10.93 0.45 18.24
N LYS A 74 -11.40 -0.80 18.34
CA LYS A 74 -12.78 -1.11 18.72
C LYS A 74 -13.13 -0.59 20.11
N GLY A 75 -12.23 -0.77 21.10
CA GLY A 75 -12.40 -0.25 22.46
C GLY A 75 -12.51 1.28 22.51
N ARG A 76 -11.94 1.97 21.52
CA ARG A 76 -12.04 3.43 21.34
C ARG A 76 -13.29 3.88 20.54
N GLY A 77 -14.19 2.96 20.21
CA GLY A 77 -15.45 3.27 19.52
C GLY A 77 -15.38 3.20 17.99
N VAL A 78 -14.29 2.70 17.40
CA VAL A 78 -14.24 2.43 15.96
C VAL A 78 -15.09 1.21 15.64
N MET A 79 -16.14 1.41 14.85
CA MET A 79 -17.06 0.36 14.44
C MET A 79 -16.59 -0.38 13.19
N LYS A 80 -15.95 0.36 12.26
CA LYS A 80 -15.51 -0.17 10.98
C LYS A 80 -14.39 0.66 10.38
N PHE A 81 -13.46 -0.02 9.70
CA PHE A 81 -12.52 0.59 8.75
C PHE A 81 -13.04 0.41 7.33
N ASP A 82 -12.85 1.44 6.53
CA ASP A 82 -13.18 1.49 5.10
C ASP A 82 -12.13 2.36 4.42
N GLY A 83 -12.17 2.46 3.10
CA GLY A 83 -11.20 3.26 2.38
C GLY A 83 -10.91 2.72 1.00
N TRP A 84 -9.93 3.35 0.36
CA TRP A 84 -9.47 2.95 -0.96
C TRP A 84 -8.05 3.42 -1.19
N VAL A 85 -7.35 2.64 -2.01
CA VAL A 85 -6.05 3.01 -2.53
C VAL A 85 -6.28 3.73 -3.86
N ASN A 86 -5.50 4.76 -4.16
CA ASN A 86 -5.52 5.49 -5.43
C ASN A 86 -4.55 4.91 -6.46
N SER A 87 -4.49 5.50 -7.66
CA SER A 87 -3.54 5.10 -8.70
C SER A 87 -2.10 5.13 -8.21
N PRO A 88 -1.23 4.22 -8.68
CA PRO A 88 0.19 4.24 -8.34
C PRO A 88 0.85 5.54 -8.82
N GLY A 89 1.83 6.00 -8.05
CA GLY A 89 2.79 6.99 -8.49
C GLY A 89 3.85 6.40 -9.44
N PRO A 90 4.97 7.11 -9.64
CA PRO A 90 6.11 6.58 -10.37
C PRO A 90 6.67 5.31 -9.73
N PHE A 91 7.28 4.47 -10.57
CA PHE A 91 8.06 3.33 -10.13
C PHE A 91 9.52 3.75 -9.96
N TYR A 92 10.09 3.43 -8.81
CA TYR A 92 11.46 3.78 -8.44
C TYR A 92 12.32 2.53 -8.36
N THR A 93 13.59 2.64 -8.73
CA THR A 93 14.55 1.55 -8.61
C THR A 93 15.46 1.82 -7.42
N ALA A 94 15.44 0.91 -6.46
CA ALA A 94 16.22 1.00 -5.23
C ALA A 94 17.05 -0.28 -5.07
N GLY A 95 18.30 -0.26 -5.54
CA GLY A 95 19.12 -1.46 -5.61
C GLY A 95 18.53 -2.50 -6.56
N ASN A 96 18.18 -3.67 -6.03
CA ASN A 96 17.49 -4.74 -6.75
C ASN A 96 15.96 -4.71 -6.59
N GLN A 97 15.42 -3.70 -5.90
CA GLN A 97 14.00 -3.58 -5.64
C GLN A 97 13.34 -2.56 -6.57
N ILE A 98 12.06 -2.81 -6.85
CA ILE A 98 11.15 -1.83 -7.44
C ILE A 98 10.20 -1.35 -6.35
N HIS A 99 10.14 -0.03 -6.17
CA HIS A 99 9.25 0.63 -5.21
C HIS A 99 8.18 1.41 -5.95
N VAL A 100 6.96 1.42 -5.42
CA VAL A 100 5.85 2.24 -5.93
C VAL A 100 4.96 2.69 -4.78
N LEU A 101 4.71 3.99 -4.71
CA LEU A 101 3.82 4.57 -3.69
C LEU A 101 2.39 4.65 -4.23
N PHE A 102 1.45 4.29 -3.38
CA PHE A 102 0.03 4.50 -3.61
C PHE A 102 -0.53 5.46 -2.55
N PRO A 103 -1.10 6.61 -2.95
CA PRO A 103 -1.90 7.39 -2.03
C PRO A 103 -3.10 6.56 -1.57
N GLU A 104 -3.43 6.64 -0.29
CA GLU A 104 -4.52 5.89 0.31
C GLU A 104 -5.44 6.83 1.10
N THR A 105 -6.74 6.56 1.05
CA THR A 105 -7.72 7.19 1.94
C THR A 105 -8.24 6.15 2.91
N VAL A 106 -8.11 6.42 4.20
CA VAL A 106 -8.59 5.57 5.29
C VAL A 106 -9.77 6.26 5.95
N VAL A 107 -10.86 5.51 6.11
CA VAL A 107 -12.10 5.97 6.73
C VAL A 107 -12.37 5.14 7.98
N MET A 108 -12.35 5.77 9.14
CA MET A 108 -12.74 5.14 10.41
C MET A 108 -14.15 5.57 10.76
N ARG A 109 -15.09 4.63 10.80
CA ARG A 109 -16.48 4.88 11.18
C ARG A 109 -16.65 4.72 12.67
N MET A 110 -17.32 5.70 13.28
CA MET A 110 -17.71 5.72 14.68
C MET A 110 -19.20 5.99 14.79
N ILE A 111 -19.75 5.90 16.00
CA ILE A 111 -21.20 6.05 16.22
C ILE A 111 -21.74 7.45 15.85
N ASN A 112 -20.91 8.48 15.94
CA ASN A 112 -21.29 9.87 15.74
C ASN A 112 -20.81 10.47 14.40
N GLY A 113 -20.22 9.66 13.53
CA GLY A 113 -19.62 10.14 12.29
C GLY A 113 -18.43 9.30 11.83
N ARG A 114 -17.54 9.93 11.06
CA ARG A 114 -16.35 9.29 10.51
C ARG A 114 -15.13 10.18 10.57
N TYR A 115 -13.98 9.57 10.83
CA TYR A 115 -12.68 10.19 10.56
C TYR A 115 -12.19 9.78 9.18
N ILE A 116 -11.63 10.74 8.45
CA ILE A 116 -10.96 10.49 7.17
C ILE A 116 -9.51 10.96 7.30
N SER A 117 -8.57 10.10 6.94
CA SER A 117 -7.15 10.44 6.85
C SER A 117 -6.56 9.96 5.53
N HIS A 118 -5.53 10.66 5.06
CA HIS A 118 -4.75 10.26 3.90
C HIS A 118 -3.39 9.70 4.34
N SER A 119 -3.04 8.55 3.78
CA SER A 119 -1.79 7.82 4.01
C SER A 119 -1.15 7.42 2.69
N TYR A 120 -0.06 6.67 2.77
CA TYR A 120 0.61 6.08 1.64
C TYR A 120 0.91 4.62 1.91
N LEU A 121 0.57 3.78 0.94
CA LEU A 121 0.95 2.38 0.89
C LEU A 121 2.18 2.25 -0.02
N LEU A 122 3.25 1.63 0.46
CA LEU A 122 4.41 1.31 -0.35
C LEU A 122 4.31 -0.12 -0.86
N GLY A 123 4.34 -0.29 -2.18
CA GLY A 123 4.54 -1.57 -2.85
C GLY A 123 6.02 -1.82 -3.12
N ILE A 124 6.49 -3.02 -2.82
CA ILE A 124 7.88 -3.45 -2.99
C ILE A 124 7.90 -4.76 -3.76
N SER A 125 8.71 -4.81 -4.82
CA SER A 125 9.02 -6.04 -5.55
C SER A 125 10.52 -6.27 -5.57
N GLU A 126 10.94 -7.50 -5.28
CA GLU A 126 12.35 -7.92 -5.26
C GLU A 126 12.71 -8.81 -6.47
N ASP A 127 11.75 -9.05 -7.36
CA ASP A 127 11.86 -9.99 -8.49
C ASP A 127 11.43 -9.37 -9.82
N ASN A 128 11.70 -8.07 -9.98
CA ASN A 128 11.37 -7.27 -11.16
C ASN A 128 9.87 -7.23 -11.49
N GLY A 129 9.02 -7.12 -10.46
CA GLY A 129 7.58 -6.92 -10.59
C GLY A 129 6.75 -8.20 -10.70
N LYS A 130 7.36 -9.39 -10.57
CA LYS A 130 6.63 -10.67 -10.66
C LYS A 130 5.80 -10.93 -9.39
N SER A 131 6.31 -10.55 -8.23
CA SER A 131 5.62 -10.57 -6.95
C SER A 131 5.75 -9.22 -6.23
N TRP A 132 4.76 -8.95 -5.37
CA TRP A 132 4.64 -7.67 -4.67
C TRP A 132 4.25 -7.89 -3.22
N THR A 133 4.91 -7.14 -2.35
CA THR A 133 4.59 -7.01 -0.94
C THR A 133 4.34 -5.55 -0.59
N PHE A 134 3.73 -5.30 0.56
CA PHE A 134 3.17 -4.01 0.91
C PHE A 134 3.46 -3.63 2.37
N MET A 135 3.46 -2.34 2.62
CA MET A 135 3.68 -1.72 3.92
C MET A 135 2.99 -0.36 3.94
N ASP A 136 2.17 -0.08 4.95
CA ASP A 136 1.71 1.29 5.23
C ASP A 136 2.91 2.10 5.75
N VAL A 137 3.22 3.21 5.09
CA VAL A 137 4.36 4.06 5.42
C VAL A 137 3.95 5.45 5.92
N GLY A 138 2.68 5.83 5.82
CA GLY A 138 2.27 7.21 6.04
C GLY A 138 2.59 7.71 7.45
N ASN A 139 2.38 6.89 8.47
CA ASN A 139 2.66 7.24 9.88
C ASN A 139 3.93 6.59 10.44
N MET A 140 4.79 6.02 9.58
CA MET A 140 5.95 5.28 10.07
C MET A 140 7.08 6.25 10.47
N PRO A 141 7.67 6.10 11.68
CA PRO A 141 8.79 6.94 12.09
C PRO A 141 9.99 6.83 11.13
N ALA A 142 10.67 7.95 10.86
CA ALA A 142 11.77 8.01 9.90
C ALA A 142 12.90 7.00 10.19
N ASN A 143 13.24 6.79 11.47
CA ASN A 143 14.23 5.80 11.88
C ASN A 143 13.78 4.35 11.64
N VAL A 144 12.48 4.08 11.67
CA VAL A 144 11.92 2.76 11.32
C VAL A 144 11.97 2.58 9.80
N LEU A 145 11.54 3.58 9.03
CA LEU A 145 11.63 3.57 7.56
C LEU A 145 13.06 3.34 7.09
N GLN A 146 14.04 4.03 7.67
CA GLN A 146 15.45 3.86 7.32
C GLN A 146 15.97 2.43 7.57
N ARG A 147 15.48 1.75 8.61
CA ARG A 147 15.86 0.35 8.89
C ARG A 147 15.21 -0.64 7.92
N LEU A 148 14.00 -0.34 7.46
CA LEU A 148 13.26 -1.20 6.53
C LEU A 148 13.66 -0.98 5.08
N LEU A 149 14.03 0.25 4.72
CA LEU A 149 14.37 0.68 3.38
C LEU A 149 15.78 1.31 3.38
N PRO A 150 16.84 0.50 3.61
CA PRO A 150 18.21 1.03 3.69
C PRO A 150 18.70 1.57 2.34
N GLN A 151 18.10 1.12 1.24
CA GLN A 151 18.33 1.62 -0.11
C GLN A 151 17.02 2.21 -0.62
N THR A 152 17.04 3.47 -1.01
CA THR A 152 15.89 4.18 -1.59
C THR A 152 16.35 5.04 -2.76
N ASP A 153 15.47 5.23 -3.72
CA ASP A 153 15.66 6.23 -4.77
C ASP A 153 15.53 7.63 -4.15
N PRO A 154 16.52 8.54 -4.32
CA PRO A 154 16.44 9.90 -3.77
C PRO A 154 15.24 10.72 -4.24
N ALA A 155 14.65 10.37 -5.39
CA ALA A 155 13.44 11.01 -5.90
C ALA A 155 12.16 10.48 -5.21
N MET A 156 12.20 9.31 -4.59
CA MET A 156 11.07 8.73 -3.87
C MET A 156 10.89 9.42 -2.51
N LYS A 157 10.03 10.44 -2.48
CA LYS A 157 9.63 11.10 -1.23
C LYS A 157 8.29 10.56 -0.76
N ILE A 158 8.26 10.00 0.45
CA ILE A 158 7.02 9.63 1.13
C ILE A 158 6.43 10.90 1.74
N PRO A 159 5.25 11.37 1.30
CA PRO A 159 4.66 12.57 1.87
C PRO A 159 4.23 12.33 3.33
N PRO A 160 4.26 13.38 4.18
CA PRO A 160 3.82 13.25 5.56
C PRO A 160 2.33 12.89 5.59
N PRO A 161 1.90 12.16 6.63
CA PRO A 161 0.50 11.80 6.81
C PRO A 161 -0.31 13.05 7.14
N THR A 162 -1.55 13.10 6.67
CA THR A 162 -2.49 14.15 7.09
C THR A 162 -3.13 13.78 8.42
N GLN A 163 -3.39 14.76 9.28
CA GLN A 163 -4.18 14.53 10.48
C GLN A 163 -5.61 14.07 10.12
N PRO A 164 -6.18 13.08 10.83
CA PRO A 164 -7.55 12.66 10.61
C PRO A 164 -8.53 13.82 10.80
N SER A 165 -9.38 14.05 9.80
CA SER A 165 -10.46 15.04 9.87
C SER A 165 -11.77 14.37 10.23
N PHE A 166 -12.50 14.92 11.21
CA PHE A 166 -13.80 14.41 11.63
C PHE A 166 -14.92 14.97 10.77
N PHE A 167 -15.84 14.10 10.38
CA PHE A 167 -17.07 14.44 9.67
C PHE A 167 -18.25 13.85 10.45
N PRO A 168 -19.14 14.68 11.02
CA PRO A 168 -20.32 14.17 11.69
C PRO A 168 -21.22 13.46 10.68
N ASP A 169 -21.94 12.43 11.12
CA ASP A 169 -23.03 11.91 10.33
C ASP A 169 -24.11 12.99 10.22
N GLN A 170 -24.61 13.24 9.00
CA GLN A 170 -25.72 14.17 8.85
C GLN A 170 -26.93 13.55 9.54
N SER A 171 -27.36 14.14 10.66
CA SER A 171 -28.63 13.83 11.29
C SER A 171 -29.71 13.97 10.22
N GLN A 172 -30.39 12.86 9.89
CA GLN A 172 -31.69 12.92 9.22
C GLN A 172 -32.71 13.59 10.13
#